data_AF-A0A349JC97-F1
#
_entry.id   AF-A0A349JC97-F1
#
_cell.length_a   1.000
_cell.length_b   1.000
_cell.length_c   1.000
_cell.angle_alpha   90.00
_cell.angle_beta   90.00
_cell.angle_gamma   90.00
#
_symmetry.space_group_name_H-M   'P 1'
#
loop_
_entity.id
_entity.type
_entity.pdbx_description
1 polymer ?
#
loop_
_entity_poly.entity_id
_entity_poly.type
_entity_poly.pdbx_seq_one_letter_code
_entity_poly.pdbx_strand_id
1 'polypeptide(L)' 'MTLAGLAPGAWTAERWDTLRGQPVAEELLTVGDDGTLALILPAGSGEAAWKLRRRVPLQLELRLP' A
#
# COMPACT_ATOMS: atom_id res chain seq x y z
N MET A 1 2.18 -13.04 -0.10
CA MET A 1 1.26 -12.73 1.02
C MET A 1 0.05 -12.01 0.44
N THR A 2 -1.16 -12.29 0.94
CA THR A 2 -2.39 -11.66 0.43
C THR A 2 -3.06 -10.88 1.54
N LEU A 3 -3.47 -9.66 1.24
CA LEU A 3 -4.25 -8.78 2.11
C LEU A 3 -5.64 -8.60 1.49
N ALA A 4 -6.67 -8.62 2.32
CA ALA A 4 -8.06 -8.43 1.89
C ALA A 4 -8.71 -7.30 2.71
N GLY A 5 -9.82 -6.77 2.22
CA GLY A 5 -10.56 -5.68 2.87
C GLY A 5 -9.98 -4.29 2.64
N LEU A 6 -9.09 -4.14 1.64
CA LEU A 6 -8.60 -2.84 1.22
C LEU A 6 -9.68 -2.13 0.38
N ALA A 7 -9.81 -0.82 0.55
CA ALA A 7 -10.68 -0.04 -0.33
C ALA A 7 -10.09 0.03 -1.75
N PRO A 8 -10.93 0.00 -2.81
CA PRO A 8 -10.45 0.08 -4.19
C PRO A 8 -9.69 1.37 -4.49
N GLY A 9 -8.80 1.34 -5.49
CA GLY A 9 -8.07 2.50 -6.00
C GLY A 9 -6.56 2.44 -5.80
N ALA A 10 -5.91 3.62 -5.81
CA ALA A 10 -4.45 3.73 -5.79
C ALA A 10 -3.87 3.65 -4.37
N TRP A 11 -2.90 2.75 -4.20
CA TRP A 11 -2.18 2.51 -2.97
C TRP A 11 -0.68 2.59 -3.20
N THR A 12 0.06 3.02 -2.19
CA THR A 12 1.51 2.93 -2.14
C THR A 12 1.89 1.88 -1.11
N ALA A 13 2.69 0.90 -1.51
CA ALA A 13 3.28 -0.08 -0.62
C ALA A 13 4.76 0.21 -0.46
N GLU A 14 5.20 0.37 0.78
CA GLU A 14 6.59 0.58 1.13
C GLU A 14 7.08 -0.60 1.95
N ARG A 15 8.12 -1.26 1.46
CA ARG A 15 8.75 -2.40 2.14
C ARG A 15 9.89 -1.90 3.02
N TRP A 16 9.96 -2.41 4.24
CA TRP A 16 10.93 -2.02 5.25
C TRP A 16 11.84 -3.19 5.62
N ASP A 17 13.13 -2.88 5.76
CA ASP A 17 14.09 -3.72 6.48
C ASP A 17 13.91 -3.43 7.97
N THR A 18 13.38 -4.40 8.71
CA THR A 18 13.07 -4.23 10.14
C THR A 18 14.33 -4.18 11.01
N LEU A 19 15.42 -4.78 10.56
CA LEU A 19 16.70 -4.76 11.27
C LEU A 19 17.37 -3.39 11.17
N ARG A 20 17.31 -2.78 9.99
CA ARG A 20 17.90 -1.45 9.74
C ARG A 20 16.94 -0.29 10.02
N GLY A 21 15.64 -0.58 10.15
CA GLY A 21 14.62 0.43 10.40
C GLY A 21 14.46 1.44 9.25
N GLN A 22 14.64 1.00 7.99
CA GLN A 22 14.61 1.87 6.82
C GLN A 22 13.84 1.25 5.64
N PRO A 23 13.24 2.07 4.75
CA PRO A 23 12.57 1.57 3.56
C PRO A 23 13.59 1.03 2.55
N VAL A 24 13.26 -0.08 1.89
CA VAL A 24 14.10 -0.73 0.87
C VAL A 24 13.48 -0.72 -0.52
N ALA A 25 12.17 -0.53 -0.62
CA ALA A 25 11.45 -0.40 -1.87
C ALA A 25 10.11 0.30 -1.65
N GLU A 26 9.65 1.06 -2.65
CA GLU A 26 8.31 1.65 -2.70
C GLU A 26 7.69 1.32 -4.06
N GLU A 27 6.42 0.94 -4.06
CA GLU A 27 5.66 0.61 -5.26
C GLU A 27 4.26 1.25 -5.24
N LEU A 28 3.80 1.72 -6.40
CA LEU A 28 2.44 2.15 -6.62
C LEU A 28 1.61 0.95 -7.12
N LEU A 29 0.51 0.68 -6.44
CA LEU A 29 -0.36 -0.47 -6.65
C LEU A 29 -1.78 0.01 -6.90
N THR A 30 -2.53 -0.73 -7.70
CA THR A 30 -3.97 -0.53 -7.88
C THR A 30 -4.71 -1.70 -7.25
N VAL A 31 -5.61 -1.41 -6.32
CA VAL A 31 -6.50 -2.41 -5.69
C VAL A 31 -7.85 -2.36 -6.42
N GLY A 32 -8.31 -3.52 -6.88
CA GLY A 32 -9.59 -3.67 -7.55
C GLY A 32 -10.78 -3.68 -6.59
N ASP A 33 -11.97 -3.87 -7.13
CA ASP A 33 -13.22 -3.85 -6.37
C ASP A 33 -13.37 -5.02 -5.38
N ASP A 34 -12.60 -6.09 -5.57
CA ASP A 34 -12.52 -7.22 -4.64
C ASP A 34 -11.73 -6.90 -3.35
N GLY A 35 -11.12 -5.71 -3.29
CA GLY A 35 -10.36 -5.23 -2.14
C GLY A 35 -9.16 -6.09 -1.79
N THR A 36 -8.64 -6.86 -2.74
CA THR A 36 -7.55 -7.81 -2.52
C THR A 36 -6.24 -7.29 -3.09
N LEU A 37 -5.16 -7.46 -2.33
CA LEU A 37 -3.80 -7.12 -2.77
C LEU A 37 -2.84 -8.27 -2.47
N ALA A 38 -2.14 -8.74 -3.49
CA ALA A 38 -1.05 -9.68 -3.36
C ALA A 38 0.29 -8.94 -3.28
N LEU A 39 1.00 -9.09 -2.17
CA LEU A 39 2.36 -8.60 -1.99
C LEU A 39 3.35 -9.74 -2.22
N ILE A 40 4.25 -9.54 -3.17
CA ILE A 40 5.33 -10.49 -3.48
C ILE A 40 6.49 -10.19 -2.54
N LEU A 41 6.92 -11.22 -1.79
CA LEU A 41 8.14 -11.17 -0.99
C LEU A 41 9.27 -11.77 -1.84
N PRO A 42 10.31 -10.99 -2.19
CA PRO A 42 11.47 -11.53 -2.88
C PRO A 42 12.13 -12.63 -2.04
N ALA A 43 12.57 -13.71 -2.68
CA ALA A 43 13.30 -14.77 -2.00
C ALA A 43 14.55 -14.21 -1.31
N GLY A 44 14.79 -14.60 -0.05
CA GLY A 44 15.95 -14.16 0.73
C GLY A 44 15.83 -12.79 1.39
N SER A 45 14.67 -12.12 1.32
CA SER A 45 14.50 -10.76 1.89
C SER A 45 14.47 -10.66 3.43
N GLY A 46 14.64 -11.77 4.16
CA GLY A 46 14.51 -11.79 5.62
C GLY A 46 13.09 -11.42 6.10
N GLU A 47 12.98 -11.08 7.39
CA GLU A 47 11.76 -10.54 7.98
C GLU A 47 11.47 -9.16 7.37
N ALA A 48 10.32 -9.02 6.72
CA ALA A 48 9.95 -7.79 6.01
C ALA A 48 8.67 -7.22 6.60
N ALA A 49 8.68 -5.91 6.86
CA ALA A 49 7.48 -5.16 7.21
C ALA A 49 6.98 -4.37 6.01
N TRP A 50 5.67 -4.12 5.97
CA TRP A 50 5.03 -3.34 4.91
C TRP A 50 4.24 -2.18 5.51
N LYS A 51 4.36 -1.00 4.90
CA LYS A 51 3.49 0.15 5.16
C LYS A 51 2.63 0.39 3.93
N LEU A 52 1.31 0.44 4.12
CA LEU A 52 0.34 0.69 3.07
C LEU A 52 -0.29 2.07 3.25
N ARG A 53 -0.26 2.89 2.20
CA ARG A 53 -0.84 4.22 2.19
C ARG A 53 -1.79 4.35 1.00
N ARG A 54 -3.06 4.66 1.26
CA ARG A 54 -4.03 4.97 0.19
C ARG A 54 -3.97 6.45 -0.13
N ARG A 55 -3.93 6.79 -1.41
CA ARG A 55 -4.19 8.18 -1.84
C ARG A 55 -5.69 8.35 -1.98
N VAL A 56 -6.28 9.11 -1.07
CA VAL A 56 -7.71 9.46 -1.16
C VAL A 56 -7.80 10.86 -1.78
N PRO A 57 -8.38 11.01 -2.98
CA PRO A 57 -8.65 12.34 -3.50
C PRO A 57 -9.66 13.02 -2.58
N LEU A 58 -9.28 14.16 -2.00
CA LEU A 58 -10.22 15.00 -1.28
C LEU A 58 -11.13 15.67 -2.30
N GLN A 59 -12.36 15.17 -2.46
CA GLN A 59 -13.41 15.96 -3.10
C GLN A 59 -13.85 17.03 -2.11
N LEU A 60 -13.24 18.21 -2.22
CA LEU A 60 -13.75 19.41 -1.56
C LEU A 60 -15.01 19.83 -2.33
N GLU A 61 -16.19 19.43 -1.84
CA GLU A 61 -17.44 20.05 -2.25
C GLU A 61 -17.48 21.49 -1.72
N LEU A 62 -16.90 22.43 -2.48
CA LEU A 62 -17.12 23.85 -2.24
C LEU A 62 -18.57 24.16 -2.63
N ARG A 63 -19.48 24.08 -1.67
CA ARG A 63 -20.80 24.70 -1.81
C ARG A 63 -20.63 26.21 -1.69
N LEU A 64 -20.63 26.89 -2.83
CA LEU A 64 -20.80 28.34 -2.87
C LEU A 64 -22.28 28.67 -2.53
N PRO A 65 -22.53 29.74 -1.74
CA PRO A 65 -23.86 30.13 -1.30
C PRO A 65 -24.77 30.62 -2.44
#